data_AF-A0A956MH91-F1
#
_entry.id   AF-A0A956MH91-F1
#
_cell.length_a   1.000
_cell.length_b   1.000
_cell.length_c   1.000
_cell.angle_alpha   90.00
_cell.angle_beta   90.00
_cell.angle_gamma   90.00
#
_symmetry.space_group_name_H-M   'P 1'
#
loop_
_entity.id
_entity.type
_entity.pdbx_description
1 polymer ?
#
loop_
_entity_poly.entity_id
_entity_poly.type
_entity_poly.pdbx_seq_one_letter_code
_entity_poly.pdbx_strand_id
1 'polypeptide(L)'
;EIHASGRKVAFIGVENGYPLGTDLANVQKFAELGARYLSLAHNGHSQLSDSNTGERDGVWMHDGLSDLGREVVAELNRQGIMIDISHPSKTSMMQTIELSRAPIMASHSAVRALCDHSRNLDDEQLLALKENGGVVQVVAFNSYVKCQQDSPERQAALAALREEFGAGGGRGGAAGMTDAQRAEFRARMDEIDQQFPPPPRATVAEFVDHIDYAVDLIGIDHVGISSDFDGGGGVDGWMDASETFNVTLELVRRGYTEEQIEQLWSGNLLRVLDDVQRVAQEMRGAVSD
;
A
#
# COMPACT_ATOMS: atom_id res chain seq x y z
N GLU A 1 14.89 -6.84 -21.26
CA GLU A 1 15.63 -8.12 -21.45
C GLU A 1 15.09 -9.29 -20.62
N ILE A 2 14.87 -9.16 -19.30
CA ILE A 2 14.38 -10.28 -18.47
C ILE A 2 13.00 -10.79 -18.91
N HIS A 3 12.01 -9.90 -19.03
CA HIS A 3 10.66 -10.28 -19.47
C HIS A 3 10.64 -10.92 -20.86
N ALA A 4 11.36 -10.31 -21.83
CA ALA A 4 11.49 -10.83 -23.19
C ALA A 4 12.13 -12.25 -23.26
N SER A 5 12.91 -12.64 -22.25
CA SER A 5 13.47 -13.99 -22.13
C SER A 5 12.52 -15.03 -21.51
N GLY A 6 11.28 -14.65 -21.18
CA GLY A 6 10.30 -15.52 -20.52
C GLY A 6 10.50 -15.68 -19.02
N ARG A 7 11.45 -14.95 -18.42
CA ARG A 7 11.71 -14.96 -16.97
C ARG A 7 10.84 -13.94 -16.24
N LYS A 8 10.56 -14.21 -14.97
CA LYS A 8 9.86 -13.28 -14.07
C LYS A 8 10.82 -12.19 -13.60
N VAL A 9 10.31 -10.97 -13.48
CA VAL A 9 11.02 -9.81 -12.94
C VAL A 9 10.62 -9.68 -11.48
N ALA A 10 11.61 -9.52 -10.59
CA ALA A 10 11.38 -9.28 -9.17
C ALA A 10 12.06 -7.98 -8.77
N PHE A 11 11.31 -7.09 -8.14
CA PHE A 11 11.82 -5.87 -7.52
C PHE A 11 11.80 -6.02 -6.00
N ILE A 12 12.70 -5.35 -5.31
CA ILE A 12 12.78 -5.36 -3.85
C ILE A 12 12.12 -4.08 -3.32
N GLY A 13 11.10 -4.25 -2.50
CA GLY A 13 10.44 -3.20 -1.75
C GLY A 13 10.79 -3.25 -0.27
N VAL A 14 10.89 -2.08 0.36
CA VAL A 14 11.08 -1.96 1.81
C VAL A 14 9.82 -1.34 2.40
N GLU A 15 8.91 -2.16 2.89
CA GLU A 15 7.71 -1.69 3.56
C GLU A 15 8.02 -1.44 5.04
N ASN A 16 7.87 -0.18 5.47
CA ASN A 16 8.30 0.40 6.76
C ASN A 16 9.75 0.94 6.77
N GLY A 17 9.90 2.24 7.07
CA GLY A 17 11.19 2.90 7.24
C GLY A 17 11.85 2.62 8.60
N TYR A 18 11.16 1.97 9.55
CA TYR A 18 11.72 1.65 10.86
C TYR A 18 13.09 0.94 10.82
N PRO A 19 13.33 -0.07 9.95
CA PRO A 19 14.61 -0.76 9.87
C PRO A 19 15.78 0.09 9.34
N LEU A 20 15.53 1.28 8.77
CA LEU A 20 16.62 2.22 8.45
C LEU A 20 17.31 2.77 9.71
N GLY A 21 16.65 2.70 10.88
CA GLY A 21 17.14 3.35 12.08
C GLY A 21 17.29 4.86 11.89
N THR A 22 18.31 5.44 12.51
CA THR A 22 18.57 6.90 12.47
C THR A 22 19.79 7.29 11.66
N ASP A 23 20.37 6.34 10.91
CA ASP A 23 21.55 6.59 10.08
C ASP A 23 21.12 6.73 8.61
N LEU A 24 21.23 7.94 8.07
CA LEU A 24 20.86 8.27 6.69
C LEU A 24 21.63 7.42 5.67
N ALA A 25 22.85 6.97 5.98
CA ALA A 25 23.63 6.11 5.09
C ALA A 25 22.97 4.75 4.82
N ASN A 26 22.01 4.33 5.68
CA ASN A 26 21.27 3.11 5.42
C ASN A 26 20.40 3.22 4.15
N VAL A 27 19.96 4.40 3.72
CA VAL A 27 19.21 4.52 2.46
C VAL A 27 20.05 4.03 1.28
N GLN A 28 21.31 4.48 1.18
CA GLN A 28 22.25 3.99 0.17
C GLN A 28 22.51 2.49 0.31
N LYS A 29 22.72 1.99 1.54
CA LYS A 29 22.93 0.56 1.79
C LYS A 29 21.77 -0.29 1.26
N PHE A 30 20.52 0.11 1.50
CA PHE A 30 19.36 -0.61 0.98
C PHE A 30 19.27 -0.49 -0.55
N ALA A 31 19.62 0.66 -1.14
CA ALA A 31 19.70 0.83 -2.60
C ALA A 31 20.67 -0.18 -3.25
N GLU A 32 21.86 -0.33 -2.65
CA GLU A 32 22.93 -1.24 -3.09
C GLU A 32 22.53 -2.71 -2.94
N LEU A 33 21.73 -3.05 -1.92
CA LEU A 33 21.14 -4.38 -1.75
C LEU A 33 19.96 -4.65 -2.71
N GLY A 34 19.56 -3.66 -3.51
CA GLY A 34 18.58 -3.82 -4.59
C GLY A 34 17.20 -3.23 -4.32
N ALA A 35 16.98 -2.54 -3.19
CA ALA A 35 15.72 -1.86 -2.92
C ALA A 35 15.40 -0.82 -4.02
N ARG A 36 14.15 -0.79 -4.48
CA ARG A 36 13.67 0.15 -5.52
C ARG A 36 12.44 0.96 -5.11
N TYR A 37 11.79 0.61 -4.01
CA TYR A 37 10.88 1.50 -3.31
C TYR A 37 10.98 1.33 -1.80
N LEU A 38 10.59 2.36 -1.05
CA LEU A 38 10.57 2.35 0.40
C LEU A 38 9.38 3.15 0.95
N SER A 39 8.61 2.55 1.86
CA SER A 39 7.50 3.21 2.56
C SER A 39 7.99 3.82 3.88
N LEU A 40 7.69 5.10 4.14
CA LEU A 40 8.26 5.82 5.31
C LEU A 40 7.73 5.32 6.66
N ALA A 41 6.54 4.73 6.68
CA ALA A 41 5.90 4.11 7.84
C ALA A 41 5.12 2.86 7.41
N HIS A 42 4.60 2.12 8.37
CA HIS A 42 3.65 1.01 8.17
C HIS A 42 2.47 1.23 9.15
N ASN A 43 1.90 0.17 9.73
CA ASN A 43 1.00 0.27 10.87
C ASN A 43 1.78 0.67 12.14
N GLY A 44 1.68 1.95 12.51
CA GLY A 44 2.45 2.58 13.58
C GLY A 44 3.45 3.63 13.05
N HIS A 45 3.61 4.72 13.80
CA HIS A 45 4.57 5.78 13.50
C HIS A 45 6.00 5.23 13.47
N SER A 46 6.82 5.76 12.56
CA SER A 46 8.26 5.50 12.53
C SER A 46 9.03 6.72 13.01
N GLN A 47 10.35 6.60 13.13
CA GLN A 47 11.26 7.73 13.33
C GLN A 47 11.28 8.72 12.14
N LEU A 48 10.65 8.37 11.02
CA LEU A 48 10.62 9.17 9.79
C LEU A 48 9.28 9.87 9.57
N SER A 49 8.18 9.19 9.90
CA SER A 49 6.85 9.62 9.47
C SER A 49 5.76 9.12 10.41
N ASP A 50 4.72 9.94 10.53
CA ASP A 50 3.44 9.51 11.05
C ASP A 50 2.76 8.50 10.13
N SER A 51 2.06 7.54 10.75
CA SER A 51 1.25 6.54 10.07
C SER A 51 -0.21 6.98 10.03
N ASN A 52 -0.95 6.53 9.01
CA ASN A 52 -2.41 6.62 8.95
C ASN A 52 -3.10 6.13 10.22
N THR A 53 -2.47 5.24 11.01
CA THR A 53 -3.04 4.73 12.26
C THR A 53 -3.30 5.80 13.30
N GLY A 54 -2.63 6.97 13.21
CA GLY A 54 -2.90 8.11 14.08
C GLY A 54 -4.32 8.68 13.93
N GLU A 55 -4.99 8.42 12.81
CA GLU A 55 -6.39 8.86 12.61
C GLU A 55 -7.35 8.16 13.58
N ARG A 56 -7.03 6.92 13.98
CA ARG A 56 -7.88 6.10 14.85
C ARG A 56 -8.02 6.70 16.26
N ASP A 57 -6.92 7.26 16.79
CA ASP A 57 -6.82 7.71 18.19
C ASP A 57 -6.40 9.18 18.34
N GLY A 58 -6.15 9.88 17.23
CA GLY A 58 -5.71 11.27 17.20
C GLY A 58 -4.26 11.46 17.68
N VAL A 59 -3.47 10.39 17.71
CA VAL A 59 -2.07 10.45 18.16
C VAL A 59 -1.16 10.66 16.95
N TRP A 60 -0.33 11.70 17.03
CA TRP A 60 0.65 12.06 16.00
C TRP A 60 2.00 12.30 16.67
N MET A 61 3.09 11.84 16.04
CA MET A 61 4.45 11.92 16.56
C MET A 61 5.21 13.11 15.97
N HIS A 62 4.97 13.44 14.70
CA HIS A 62 5.76 14.44 13.95
C HIS A 62 4.91 15.52 13.29
N ASP A 63 3.58 15.41 13.36
CA ASP A 63 2.64 16.18 12.55
C ASP A 63 2.96 16.06 11.05
N GLY A 64 3.25 14.82 10.61
CA GLY A 64 3.67 14.50 9.24
C GLY A 64 5.02 13.79 9.19
N LEU A 65 6.04 14.48 8.67
CA LEU A 65 7.42 14.00 8.57
C LEU A 65 8.29 14.58 9.68
N SER A 66 9.15 13.74 10.27
CA SER A 66 10.22 14.20 11.15
C SER A 66 11.33 14.92 10.36
N ASP A 67 12.23 15.62 11.04
CA ASP A 67 13.42 16.21 10.40
C ASP A 67 14.24 15.15 9.64
N LEU A 68 14.46 13.99 10.27
CA LEU A 68 15.12 12.84 9.63
C LEU A 68 14.30 12.31 8.44
N GLY A 69 12.98 12.28 8.53
CA GLY A 69 12.11 11.89 7.43
C GLY A 69 12.28 12.78 6.19
N ARG A 70 12.42 14.09 6.39
CA ARG A 70 12.70 15.06 5.32
C ARG A 70 14.06 14.81 4.67
N GLU A 71 15.08 14.51 5.46
CA GLU A 71 16.41 14.13 4.95
C GLU A 71 16.34 12.82 4.15
N VAL A 72 15.59 11.82 4.65
CA VAL A 72 15.40 10.54 3.95
C VAL A 72 14.68 10.73 2.62
N VAL A 73 13.66 11.60 2.52
CA VAL A 73 13.00 11.91 1.24
C VAL A 73 14.01 12.40 0.20
N ALA A 74 14.88 13.35 0.57
CA ALA A 74 15.91 13.87 -0.33
C ALA A 74 16.92 12.78 -0.73
N GLU A 75 17.32 11.92 0.21
CA GLU A 75 18.25 10.83 -0.06
C GLU A 75 17.63 9.72 -0.94
N LEU A 76 16.34 9.41 -0.78
CA LEU A 76 15.62 8.49 -1.67
C LEU A 76 15.61 9.01 -3.11
N ASN A 77 15.34 10.30 -3.32
CA ASN A 77 15.46 10.92 -4.65
C ASN A 77 16.89 10.81 -5.19
N ARG A 78 17.91 11.07 -4.36
CA ARG A 78 19.32 10.99 -4.78
C ARG A 78 19.76 9.57 -5.13
N GLN A 79 19.22 8.55 -4.45
CA GLN A 79 19.50 7.14 -4.69
C GLN A 79 18.69 6.54 -5.84
N GLY A 80 17.60 7.19 -6.27
CA GLY A 80 16.69 6.65 -7.27
C GLY A 80 15.82 5.51 -6.72
N ILE A 81 15.42 5.64 -5.45
CA ILE A 81 14.42 4.76 -4.83
C ILE A 81 13.07 5.49 -4.87
N MET A 82 12.03 4.81 -5.37
CA MET A 82 10.66 5.35 -5.37
C MET A 82 10.17 5.52 -3.93
N ILE A 83 9.61 6.67 -3.61
CA ILE A 83 9.03 6.93 -2.29
C ILE A 83 7.61 6.38 -2.28
N ASP A 84 7.32 5.45 -1.38
CA ASP A 84 6.00 4.86 -1.23
C ASP A 84 5.21 5.51 -0.07
N ILE A 85 4.00 5.99 -0.38
CA ILE A 85 3.09 6.64 0.56
C ILE A 85 1.92 5.76 0.97
N SER A 86 1.96 4.46 0.68
CA SER A 86 1.04 3.49 1.29
C SER A 86 1.42 3.31 2.75
N HIS A 87 0.46 3.56 3.66
CA HIS A 87 0.55 3.60 5.13
C HIS A 87 0.87 4.94 5.82
N PRO A 88 1.79 5.82 5.36
CA PRO A 88 1.96 7.14 5.94
C PRO A 88 0.65 7.92 6.09
N SER A 89 0.60 8.84 7.05
CA SER A 89 -0.55 9.73 7.24
C SER A 89 -0.77 10.63 6.03
N LYS A 90 -1.98 11.18 5.88
CA LYS A 90 -2.27 12.21 4.86
C LYS A 90 -1.26 13.36 4.94
N THR A 91 -1.03 13.92 6.13
CA THR A 91 -0.07 15.02 6.32
C THR A 91 1.34 14.64 5.88
N SER A 92 1.79 13.43 6.21
CA SER A 92 3.10 12.91 5.79
C SER A 92 3.20 12.77 4.26
N MET A 93 2.16 12.27 3.62
CA MET A 93 2.09 12.18 2.16
C MET A 93 2.18 13.56 1.50
N MET A 94 1.38 14.53 1.95
CA MET A 94 1.37 15.87 1.36
C MET A 94 2.73 16.57 1.50
N GLN A 95 3.37 16.46 2.66
CA GLN A 95 4.74 16.97 2.87
C GLN A 95 5.78 16.23 2.03
N THR A 96 5.60 14.92 1.81
CA THR A 96 6.48 14.13 0.93
C THR A 96 6.38 14.63 -0.51
N ILE A 97 5.17 14.88 -1.01
CA ILE A 97 4.94 15.44 -2.36
C ILE A 97 5.60 16.81 -2.50
N GLU A 98 5.47 17.68 -1.50
CA GLU A 98 6.08 19.02 -1.52
C GLU A 98 7.61 18.97 -1.60
N LEU A 99 8.23 17.98 -0.95
CA LEU A 99 9.69 17.85 -0.87
C LEU A 99 10.31 17.02 -2.00
N SER A 100 9.57 16.06 -2.55
CA SER A 100 10.10 15.09 -3.52
C SER A 100 10.40 15.77 -4.86
N ARG A 101 11.63 15.55 -5.35
CA ARG A 101 12.05 15.99 -6.69
C ARG A 101 11.67 15.02 -7.81
N ALA A 102 11.21 13.84 -7.45
CA ALA A 102 10.83 12.78 -8.38
C ALA A 102 9.38 12.32 -8.13
N PRO A 103 8.74 11.66 -9.11
CA PRO A 103 7.44 11.06 -8.92
C PRO A 103 7.43 10.08 -7.73
N ILE A 104 6.36 10.12 -6.94
CA ILE A 104 6.11 9.19 -5.83
C ILE A 104 5.15 8.07 -6.24
N MET A 105 4.97 7.07 -5.38
CA MET A 105 3.99 6.03 -5.60
C MET A 105 3.17 5.73 -4.35
N ALA A 106 1.95 5.20 -4.53
CA ALA A 106 1.27 4.40 -3.53
C ALA A 106 1.31 2.94 -4.01
N SER A 107 2.10 2.08 -3.39
CA SER A 107 2.23 0.66 -3.77
C SER A 107 0.98 -0.20 -3.46
N HIS A 108 0.16 0.19 -2.49
CA HIS A 108 -1.09 -0.49 -2.12
C HIS A 108 -2.00 0.40 -1.26
N SER A 109 -2.84 1.17 -1.93
CA SER A 109 -3.90 1.97 -1.30
C SER A 109 -5.15 1.94 -2.19
N ALA A 110 -6.35 2.06 -1.61
CA ALA A 110 -7.58 2.20 -2.37
C ALA A 110 -8.13 3.63 -2.28
N VAL A 111 -9.33 3.84 -2.80
CA VAL A 111 -9.99 5.16 -2.89
C VAL A 111 -10.92 5.38 -1.71
N ARG A 112 -10.73 6.50 -0.99
CA ARG A 112 -11.47 6.79 0.24
C ARG A 112 -12.92 7.19 0.00
N ALA A 113 -13.22 7.83 -1.14
CA ALA A 113 -14.58 8.21 -1.52
C ALA A 113 -15.53 7.01 -1.66
N LEU A 114 -15.04 5.82 -2.00
CA LEU A 114 -15.82 4.59 -2.11
C LEU A 114 -15.85 3.78 -0.80
N CYS A 115 -14.78 3.88 -0.01
CA CYS A 115 -14.60 3.15 1.24
C CYS A 115 -13.83 4.05 2.22
N ASP A 116 -14.53 4.63 3.20
CA ASP A 116 -13.96 5.55 4.18
C ASP A 116 -13.08 4.82 5.20
N HIS A 117 -11.81 4.67 4.85
CA HIS A 117 -10.78 4.01 5.67
C HIS A 117 -9.49 4.85 5.63
N SER A 118 -8.79 4.98 6.77
CA SER A 118 -7.55 5.77 6.88
C SER A 118 -6.42 5.31 5.96
N ARG A 119 -6.45 4.03 5.54
CA ARG A 119 -5.52 3.46 4.55
C ARG A 119 -5.80 3.90 3.11
N ASN A 120 -6.97 4.45 2.83
CA ASN A 120 -7.34 4.87 1.49
C ASN A 120 -6.98 6.33 1.26
N LEU A 121 -6.67 6.65 0.00
CA LEU A 121 -6.35 8.01 -0.42
C LEU A 121 -7.65 8.77 -0.69
N ASP A 122 -7.75 9.98 -0.14
CA ASP A 122 -8.80 10.91 -0.53
C ASP A 122 -8.50 11.63 -1.84
N ASP A 123 -9.48 12.37 -2.36
CA ASP A 123 -9.36 13.07 -3.64
C ASP A 123 -8.23 14.10 -3.65
N GLU A 124 -7.95 14.76 -2.51
CA GLU A 124 -6.85 15.73 -2.41
C GLU A 124 -5.50 15.01 -2.56
N GLN A 125 -5.33 13.88 -1.89
CA GLN A 125 -4.13 13.04 -2.00
C GLN A 125 -3.95 12.50 -3.43
N LEU A 126 -5.02 12.02 -4.06
CA LEU A 126 -4.99 11.51 -5.43
C LEU A 126 -4.61 12.62 -6.43
N LEU A 127 -5.23 13.79 -6.34
CA LEU A 127 -4.91 14.93 -7.19
C LEU A 127 -3.48 15.43 -6.99
N ALA A 128 -3.00 15.49 -5.75
CA ALA A 128 -1.61 15.86 -5.48
C ALA A 128 -0.61 14.84 -6.06
N LEU A 129 -0.92 13.54 -5.98
CA LEU A 129 -0.12 12.48 -6.58
C LEU A 129 -0.07 12.59 -8.11
N LYS A 130 -1.18 12.96 -8.75
CA LYS A 130 -1.25 13.26 -10.18
C LYS A 130 -0.32 14.41 -10.56
N GLU A 131 -0.43 15.55 -9.88
CA GLU A 131 0.39 16.75 -10.17
C GLU A 131 1.89 16.48 -9.98
N ASN A 132 2.25 15.60 -9.05
CA ASN A 132 3.62 15.14 -8.85
C ASN A 132 4.14 14.21 -9.97
N GLY A 133 3.25 13.64 -10.80
CA GLY A 133 3.59 12.66 -11.83
C GLY A 133 3.59 11.21 -11.34
N GLY A 134 3.11 10.96 -10.13
CA GLY A 134 3.17 9.68 -9.44
C GLY A 134 2.18 8.63 -9.95
N VAL A 135 2.09 7.50 -9.24
CA VAL A 135 1.13 6.41 -9.52
C VAL A 135 0.53 5.83 -8.25
N VAL A 136 -0.77 5.58 -8.22
CA VAL A 136 -1.43 4.75 -7.20
C VAL A 136 -1.69 3.36 -7.75
N GLN A 137 -1.06 2.35 -7.16
CA GLN A 137 -1.38 0.95 -7.36
C GLN A 137 -2.60 0.62 -6.48
N VAL A 138 -3.78 0.62 -7.09
CA VAL A 138 -5.05 0.38 -6.38
C VAL A 138 -5.03 -1.04 -5.82
N VAL A 139 -5.26 -1.16 -4.51
CA VAL A 139 -5.11 -2.45 -3.81
C VAL A 139 -6.42 -3.23 -3.71
N ALA A 140 -6.37 -4.51 -4.04
CA ALA A 140 -7.44 -5.47 -3.80
C ALA A 140 -7.42 -5.99 -2.35
N PHE A 141 -7.58 -5.11 -1.36
CA PHE A 141 -7.64 -5.50 0.05
C PHE A 141 -9.08 -5.41 0.57
N ASN A 142 -9.64 -6.53 1.05
CA ASN A 142 -11.07 -6.64 1.37
C ASN A 142 -11.66 -5.47 2.18
N SER A 143 -11.03 -5.10 3.31
CA SER A 143 -11.53 -4.01 4.17
C SER A 143 -11.25 -2.61 3.66
N TYR A 144 -10.44 -2.46 2.60
CA TYR A 144 -10.11 -1.18 1.96
C TYR A 144 -10.94 -0.96 0.69
N VAL A 145 -11.43 -2.04 0.09
CA VAL A 145 -12.39 -2.00 -1.02
C VAL A 145 -13.81 -1.91 -0.49
N LYS A 146 -14.10 -2.60 0.63
CA LYS A 146 -15.45 -2.68 1.20
C LYS A 146 -15.42 -2.46 2.71
N CYS A 147 -15.69 -1.23 3.11
CA CYS A 147 -15.64 -0.73 4.49
C CYS A 147 -16.87 -1.14 5.30
N GLN A 148 -17.24 -2.42 5.24
CA GLN A 148 -18.35 -2.93 6.00
C GLN A 148 -17.90 -3.28 7.42
N GLN A 149 -18.73 -2.92 8.38
CA GLN A 149 -18.50 -3.25 9.78
C GLN A 149 -19.15 -4.59 10.12
N ASP A 150 -18.47 -5.37 10.94
CA ASP A 150 -19.04 -6.54 11.60
C ASP A 150 -20.28 -6.13 12.43
N SER A 151 -21.24 -7.04 12.63
CA SER A 151 -22.36 -6.77 13.53
C SER A 151 -21.87 -6.52 14.96
N PRO A 152 -22.62 -5.76 15.80
CA PRO A 152 -22.23 -5.53 17.19
C PRO A 152 -21.98 -6.82 17.98
N GLU A 153 -22.77 -7.87 17.72
CA GLU A 153 -22.65 -9.18 18.36
C GLU A 153 -21.34 -9.88 17.94
N ARG A 154 -21.02 -9.83 16.65
CA ARG A 154 -19.76 -10.36 16.12
C ARG A 154 -18.56 -9.62 16.72
N GLN A 155 -18.61 -8.29 16.73
CA GLN A 155 -17.54 -7.47 17.32
C GLN A 155 -17.31 -7.82 18.79
N ALA A 156 -18.39 -7.95 19.58
CA ALA A 156 -18.31 -8.32 20.98
C ALA A 156 -17.73 -9.74 21.17
N ALA A 157 -18.16 -10.71 20.37
CA ALA A 157 -17.66 -12.08 20.42
C ALA A 157 -16.17 -12.17 20.06
N LEU A 158 -15.74 -11.48 19.00
CA LEU A 158 -14.34 -11.42 18.58
C LEU A 158 -13.46 -10.69 19.62
N ALA A 159 -13.96 -9.61 20.22
CA ALA A 159 -13.25 -8.89 21.27
C ALA A 159 -13.04 -9.78 22.51
N ALA A 160 -14.09 -10.45 22.98
CA ALA A 160 -14.01 -11.38 24.10
C ALA A 160 -13.03 -12.54 23.83
N LEU A 161 -13.07 -13.13 22.64
CA LEU A 161 -12.16 -14.20 22.25
C LEU A 161 -10.69 -13.72 22.22
N ARG A 162 -10.44 -12.53 21.69
CA ARG A 162 -9.09 -11.95 21.68
C ARG A 162 -8.58 -11.68 23.08
N GLU A 163 -9.41 -11.11 23.96
CA GLU A 163 -9.05 -10.86 25.35
C GLU A 163 -8.70 -12.18 26.08
N GLU A 164 -9.52 -13.22 25.91
CA GLU A 164 -9.31 -14.52 26.53
C GLU A 164 -7.98 -15.17 26.12
N PHE A 165 -7.61 -15.06 24.85
CA PHE A 165 -6.37 -15.64 24.33
C PHE A 165 -5.17 -14.69 24.41
N GLY A 166 -5.33 -13.48 24.97
CA GLY A 166 -4.29 -12.46 24.99
C GLY A 166 -3.85 -12.03 23.58
N ALA A 167 -4.75 -12.14 22.60
CA ALA A 167 -4.46 -11.88 21.20
C ALA A 167 -4.50 -10.37 20.91
N GLY A 168 -3.36 -9.80 20.53
CA GLY A 168 -3.30 -8.42 20.05
C GLY A 168 -4.02 -8.24 18.70
N GLY A 169 -4.33 -7.00 18.33
CA GLY A 169 -4.76 -6.68 16.97
C GLY A 169 -3.61 -6.73 15.96
N GLY A 170 -3.87 -7.16 14.72
CA GLY A 170 -2.92 -7.12 13.61
C GLY A 170 -2.01 -8.34 13.43
N ARG A 171 -1.05 -8.24 12.51
CA ARG A 171 -0.05 -9.29 12.21
C ARG A 171 0.81 -9.54 13.45
N GLY A 172 0.72 -10.75 14.00
CA GLY A 172 1.42 -11.14 15.23
C GLY A 172 0.55 -11.14 16.49
N GLY A 173 -0.75 -10.85 16.38
CA GLY A 173 -1.70 -10.97 17.51
C GLY A 173 -1.68 -12.34 18.19
N ALA A 174 -1.36 -13.41 17.46
CA ALA A 174 -1.23 -14.77 17.97
C ALA A 174 0.22 -15.23 18.19
N ALA A 175 1.21 -14.32 18.13
CA ALA A 175 2.63 -14.68 18.22
C ALA A 175 3.01 -15.30 19.57
N GLY A 176 2.28 -14.95 20.64
CA GLY A 176 2.46 -15.52 21.99
C GLY A 176 1.77 -16.86 22.23
N MET A 177 0.97 -17.36 21.28
CA MET A 177 0.20 -18.59 21.45
C MET A 177 1.01 -19.85 21.12
N THR A 178 0.77 -20.91 21.87
CA THR A 178 1.17 -22.29 21.48
C THR A 178 0.37 -22.76 20.26
N ASP A 179 0.83 -23.81 19.58
CA ASP A 179 0.08 -24.41 18.46
C ASP A 179 -1.32 -24.90 18.86
N ALA A 180 -1.45 -25.43 20.09
CA ALA A 180 -2.74 -25.86 20.63
C ALA A 180 -3.69 -24.66 20.82
N GLN A 181 -3.21 -23.57 21.43
CA GLN A 181 -3.98 -22.34 21.57
C GLN A 181 -4.36 -21.73 20.22
N ARG A 182 -3.46 -21.77 19.23
CA ARG A 182 -3.77 -21.33 17.85
C ARG A 182 -4.83 -22.19 17.18
N ALA A 183 -4.84 -23.50 17.43
CA ALA A 183 -5.86 -24.40 16.89
C ALA A 183 -7.22 -24.12 17.55
N GLU A 184 -7.24 -23.97 18.87
CA GLU A 184 -8.45 -23.65 19.63
C GLU A 184 -9.01 -22.27 19.27
N PHE A 185 -8.16 -21.25 19.18
CA PHE A 185 -8.54 -19.91 18.74
C PHE A 185 -9.19 -19.95 17.35
N ARG A 186 -8.62 -20.71 16.40
CA ARG A 186 -9.20 -20.89 15.06
C ARG A 186 -10.56 -21.59 15.11
N ALA A 187 -10.69 -22.67 15.87
CA ALA A 187 -11.97 -23.37 16.00
C ALA A 187 -13.07 -22.46 16.58
N ARG A 188 -12.74 -21.64 17.58
CA ARG A 188 -13.69 -20.68 18.17
C ARG A 188 -14.00 -19.49 17.27
N MET A 189 -13.03 -19.06 16.46
CA MET A 189 -13.30 -18.12 15.36
C MET A 189 -14.32 -18.71 14.38
N ASP A 190 -14.18 -19.98 13.99
CA ASP A 190 -15.11 -20.66 13.07
C ASP A 190 -16.53 -20.76 13.68
N GLU A 191 -16.64 -21.01 15.00
CA GLU A 191 -17.92 -20.99 15.71
C GLU A 191 -18.56 -19.60 15.70
N ILE A 192 -17.78 -18.55 15.95
CA ILE A 192 -18.24 -17.16 15.86
C ILE A 192 -18.68 -16.83 14.44
N ASP A 193 -17.94 -17.27 13.41
CA ASP A 193 -18.29 -17.05 12.01
C ASP A 193 -19.59 -17.76 11.62
N GLN A 194 -19.90 -18.92 12.19
CA GLN A 194 -21.17 -19.60 11.98
C GLN A 194 -22.34 -18.89 12.68
N GLN A 195 -22.12 -18.40 13.91
CA GLN A 195 -23.16 -17.76 14.71
C GLN A 195 -23.43 -16.32 14.26
N PHE A 196 -22.38 -15.59 13.94
CA PHE A 196 -22.39 -14.20 13.51
C PHE A 196 -21.52 -14.06 12.26
N PRO A 197 -22.06 -14.35 11.06
CA PRO A 197 -21.30 -14.33 9.83
C PRO A 197 -20.59 -12.99 9.57
N PRO A 198 -19.36 -12.99 9.03
CA PRO A 198 -18.71 -11.77 8.59
C PRO A 198 -19.49 -11.09 7.47
N PRO A 199 -19.29 -9.78 7.25
CA PRO A 199 -19.83 -9.10 6.08
C PRO A 199 -19.32 -9.76 4.79
N PRO A 200 -20.11 -9.72 3.70
CA PRO A 200 -19.68 -10.23 2.40
C PRO A 200 -18.36 -9.59 1.98
N ARG A 201 -17.48 -10.41 1.40
CA ARG A 201 -16.21 -9.92 0.87
C ARG A 201 -16.45 -8.94 -0.29
N ALA A 202 -15.46 -8.10 -0.52
CA ALA A 202 -15.33 -7.36 -1.76
C ALA A 202 -15.14 -8.33 -2.92
N THR A 203 -15.70 -7.98 -4.08
CA THR A 203 -15.56 -8.73 -5.32
C THR A 203 -14.54 -8.06 -6.26
N VAL A 204 -14.11 -8.77 -7.31
CA VAL A 204 -13.32 -8.14 -8.39
C VAL A 204 -14.05 -6.93 -9.01
N ALA A 205 -15.38 -6.98 -9.14
CA ALA A 205 -16.13 -5.84 -9.67
C ALA A 205 -16.03 -4.62 -8.73
N GLU A 206 -16.26 -4.81 -7.42
CA GLU A 206 -16.11 -3.71 -6.45
C GLU A 206 -14.67 -3.19 -6.38
N PHE A 207 -13.67 -4.07 -6.54
CA PHE A 207 -12.27 -3.65 -6.66
C PHE A 207 -12.03 -2.77 -7.90
N VAL A 208 -12.57 -3.16 -9.06
CA VAL A 208 -12.43 -2.36 -10.28
C VAL A 208 -13.23 -1.05 -10.21
N ASP A 209 -14.25 -0.92 -9.36
CA ASP A 209 -14.90 0.38 -9.09
C ASP A 209 -13.90 1.41 -8.53
N HIS A 210 -12.94 0.98 -7.70
CA HIS A 210 -11.87 1.87 -7.22
C HIS A 210 -10.88 2.24 -8.33
N ILE A 211 -10.63 1.34 -9.29
CA ILE A 211 -9.80 1.65 -10.47
C ILE A 211 -10.53 2.67 -11.34
N ASP A 212 -11.80 2.44 -11.67
CA ASP A 212 -12.62 3.35 -12.48
C ASP A 212 -12.63 4.75 -11.85
N TYR A 213 -12.92 4.85 -10.55
CA TYR A 213 -12.93 6.12 -9.84
C TYR A 213 -11.58 6.84 -9.92
N ALA A 214 -10.48 6.11 -9.66
CA ALA A 214 -9.15 6.70 -9.74
C ALA A 214 -8.83 7.15 -11.17
N VAL A 215 -9.13 6.34 -12.18
CA VAL A 215 -8.90 6.69 -13.59
C VAL A 215 -9.71 7.94 -13.98
N ASP A 216 -10.97 8.03 -13.56
CA ASP A 216 -11.83 9.19 -13.85
C ASP A 216 -11.31 10.47 -13.18
N LEU A 217 -10.79 10.37 -11.96
CA LEU A 217 -10.31 11.54 -11.21
C LEU A 217 -8.92 11.99 -11.67
N ILE A 218 -7.96 11.06 -11.74
CA ILE A 218 -6.54 11.40 -11.93
C ILE A 218 -5.98 11.02 -13.30
N GLY A 219 -6.73 10.26 -14.11
CA GLY A 219 -6.32 9.83 -15.45
C GLY A 219 -5.56 8.50 -15.43
N ILE A 220 -5.67 7.78 -16.56
CA ILE A 220 -5.13 6.42 -16.70
C ILE A 220 -3.63 6.32 -16.42
N ASP A 221 -2.85 7.36 -16.70
CA ASP A 221 -1.38 7.37 -16.57
C ASP A 221 -0.88 7.34 -15.11
N HIS A 222 -1.78 7.46 -14.15
CA HIS A 222 -1.49 7.57 -12.71
C HIS A 222 -2.10 6.44 -11.88
N VAL A 223 -2.68 5.42 -12.54
CA VAL A 223 -3.34 4.30 -11.87
C VAL A 223 -2.63 2.99 -12.22
N GLY A 224 -2.52 2.10 -11.24
CA GLY A 224 -2.07 0.74 -11.42
C GLY A 224 -2.80 -0.23 -10.51
N ILE A 225 -2.30 -1.45 -10.38
CA ILE A 225 -2.97 -2.58 -9.73
C ILE A 225 -2.03 -3.26 -8.74
N SER A 226 -2.51 -3.46 -7.51
CA SER A 226 -1.84 -4.33 -6.54
C SER A 226 -2.82 -5.25 -5.82
N SER A 227 -2.34 -6.42 -5.41
CA SER A 227 -3.17 -7.41 -4.71
C SER A 227 -2.99 -7.41 -3.20
N ASP A 228 -1.79 -7.03 -2.72
CA ASP A 228 -1.33 -7.30 -1.36
C ASP A 228 -1.42 -8.80 -0.96
N PHE A 229 -1.20 -9.69 -1.94
CA PHE A 229 -1.08 -11.14 -1.71
C PHE A 229 0.04 -11.45 -0.73
N ASP A 230 -0.17 -12.47 0.11
CA ASP A 230 0.66 -12.80 1.26
C ASP A 230 0.81 -11.66 2.29
N GLY A 231 0.24 -10.47 2.02
CA GLY A 231 0.03 -9.27 2.85
C GLY A 231 -1.32 -9.26 3.61
N GLY A 232 -2.28 -10.05 3.13
CA GLY A 232 -3.64 -10.13 3.65
C GLY A 232 -4.70 -9.66 2.66
N GLY A 233 -4.27 -9.18 1.49
CA GLY A 233 -5.14 -8.83 0.39
C GLY A 233 -5.73 -10.03 -0.34
N GLY A 234 -6.42 -9.72 -1.44
CA GLY A 234 -7.34 -10.60 -2.15
C GLY A 234 -8.79 -10.18 -1.94
N VAL A 235 -9.57 -10.34 -3.02
CA VAL A 235 -11.02 -10.12 -3.10
C VAL A 235 -11.67 -11.35 -3.75
N ASP A 236 -12.98 -11.51 -3.63
CA ASP A 236 -13.69 -12.64 -4.23
C ASP A 236 -13.54 -12.60 -5.76
N GLY A 237 -12.95 -13.67 -6.31
CA GLY A 237 -12.55 -13.78 -7.71
C GLY A 237 -11.11 -13.36 -8.01
N TRP A 238 -10.34 -12.90 -7.02
CA TRP A 238 -8.88 -12.70 -7.13
C TRP A 238 -8.22 -12.94 -5.77
N MET A 239 -8.25 -14.19 -5.32
CA MET A 239 -7.74 -14.63 -4.01
C MET A 239 -6.26 -14.97 -4.02
N ASP A 240 -5.71 -15.32 -5.19
CA ASP A 240 -4.29 -15.55 -5.40
C ASP A 240 -3.87 -15.25 -6.85
N ALA A 241 -2.57 -15.38 -7.12
CA ALA A 241 -1.97 -15.04 -8.41
C ALA A 241 -2.52 -15.88 -9.59
N SER A 242 -3.09 -17.07 -9.35
CA SER A 242 -3.68 -17.90 -10.40
C SER A 242 -4.99 -17.32 -10.96
N GLU A 243 -5.67 -16.46 -10.19
CA GLU A 243 -6.93 -15.82 -10.55
C GLU A 243 -6.76 -14.44 -11.20
N THR A 244 -5.52 -13.98 -11.42
CA THR A 244 -5.19 -12.65 -11.97
C THR A 244 -5.91 -12.31 -13.28
N PHE A 245 -6.25 -13.34 -14.07
CA PHE A 245 -7.05 -13.15 -15.28
C PHE A 245 -8.42 -12.50 -15.01
N ASN A 246 -9.05 -12.75 -13.86
CA ASN A 246 -10.38 -12.25 -13.56
C ASN A 246 -10.44 -10.72 -13.47
N VAL A 247 -9.36 -10.07 -12.99
CA VAL A 247 -9.24 -8.61 -13.01
C VAL A 247 -9.19 -8.08 -14.44
N THR A 248 -8.37 -8.71 -15.30
CA THR A 248 -8.27 -8.32 -16.72
C THR A 248 -9.60 -8.52 -17.43
N LEU A 249 -10.30 -9.63 -17.17
CA LEU A 249 -11.62 -9.91 -17.71
C LEU A 249 -12.63 -8.83 -17.32
N GLU A 250 -12.60 -8.36 -16.08
CA GLU A 250 -13.48 -7.29 -15.61
C GLU A 250 -13.15 -5.95 -16.28
N LEU A 251 -11.87 -5.58 -16.39
CA LEU A 251 -11.44 -4.38 -17.12
C LEU A 251 -11.92 -4.40 -18.58
N VAL A 252 -11.81 -5.55 -19.27
CA VAL A 252 -12.32 -5.72 -20.64
C VAL A 252 -13.83 -5.53 -20.71
N ARG A 253 -14.59 -6.07 -19.75
CA ARG A 253 -16.05 -5.89 -19.68
C ARG A 253 -16.45 -4.43 -19.51
N ARG A 254 -15.64 -3.65 -18.81
CA ARG A 254 -15.84 -2.21 -18.61
C ARG A 254 -15.35 -1.34 -19.77
N GLY A 255 -14.70 -1.94 -20.77
CA GLY A 255 -14.34 -1.27 -22.01
C GLY A 255 -12.93 -0.68 -22.04
N TYR A 256 -12.07 -1.02 -21.09
CA TYR A 256 -10.64 -0.68 -21.18
C TYR A 256 -10.01 -1.33 -22.41
N THR A 257 -9.20 -0.57 -23.14
CA THR A 257 -8.44 -1.10 -24.28
C THR A 257 -7.24 -1.93 -23.81
N GLU A 258 -6.66 -2.71 -24.73
CA GLU A 258 -5.45 -3.48 -24.45
C GLU A 258 -4.31 -2.58 -23.95
N GLU A 259 -4.13 -1.40 -24.56
CA GLU A 259 -3.09 -0.44 -24.17
C GLU A 259 -3.33 0.11 -22.76
N GLN A 260 -4.57 0.45 -22.41
CA GLN A 260 -4.90 0.93 -21.07
C GLN A 260 -4.71 -0.16 -20.00
N ILE A 261 -5.03 -1.41 -20.34
CA ILE A 261 -4.79 -2.56 -19.46
C ILE A 261 -3.28 -2.77 -19.25
N GLU A 262 -2.46 -2.61 -20.28
CA GLU A 262 -1.00 -2.67 -20.15
C GLU A 262 -0.44 -1.56 -19.24
N GLN A 263 -0.98 -0.34 -19.36
CA GLN A 263 -0.64 0.79 -18.48
C GLN A 263 -0.95 0.48 -17.01
N LEU A 264 -2.16 -0.01 -16.72
CA LEU A 264 -2.61 -0.38 -15.38
C LEU A 264 -1.75 -1.51 -14.78
N TRP A 265 -1.41 -2.55 -15.55
CA TRP A 265 -0.67 -3.69 -15.04
C TRP A 265 0.82 -3.44 -14.80
N SER A 266 1.44 -2.51 -15.55
CA SER A 266 2.87 -2.26 -15.37
C SER A 266 3.37 -0.93 -15.93
N GLY A 267 2.81 -0.46 -17.05
CA GLY A 267 3.38 0.66 -17.80
C GLY A 267 3.58 1.92 -16.95
N ASN A 268 2.59 2.27 -16.14
CA ASN A 268 2.64 3.45 -15.29
C ASN A 268 3.66 3.33 -14.16
N LEU A 269 3.80 2.15 -13.55
CA LEU A 269 4.81 1.91 -12.51
C LEU A 269 6.23 1.98 -13.08
N LEU A 270 6.44 1.38 -14.25
CA LEU A 270 7.74 1.38 -14.92
C LEU A 270 8.13 2.80 -15.37
N ARG A 271 7.19 3.59 -15.85
CA ARG A 271 7.40 5.03 -16.10
C ARG A 271 7.89 5.76 -14.86
N VAL A 272 7.21 5.58 -13.72
CA VAL A 272 7.60 6.21 -12.45
C VAL A 272 9.00 5.76 -12.02
N LEU A 273 9.32 4.48 -12.16
CA LEU A 273 10.66 3.96 -11.85
C LEU A 273 11.74 4.62 -12.74
N ASP A 274 11.49 4.73 -14.05
CA ASP A 274 12.42 5.36 -14.99
C ASP A 274 12.63 6.85 -14.67
N ASP A 275 11.55 7.59 -14.38
CA ASP A 275 11.61 9.00 -14.00
C ASP A 275 12.39 9.22 -12.70
N VAL A 276 12.17 8.37 -11.70
CA VAL A 276 12.91 8.41 -10.42
C VAL A 276 14.40 8.16 -10.65
N GLN A 277 14.76 7.19 -11.50
CA GLN A 277 16.16 6.92 -11.81
C GLN A 277 16.81 8.05 -12.62
N ARG A 278 16.07 8.66 -13.55
CA ARG A 278 16.53 9.82 -14.31
C ARG A 278 16.82 11.01 -13.39
N VAL A 279 15.89 11.37 -12.51
CA VAL A 279 16.09 12.46 -11.52
C VAL A 279 17.31 12.16 -10.64
N ALA A 280 17.50 10.92 -10.21
CA ALA A 280 18.66 10.53 -9.42
C ALA A 280 19.99 10.71 -10.19
N GLN A 281 20.01 10.43 -11.49
CA GLN A 281 21.19 10.67 -12.34
C GLN A 281 21.48 12.17 -12.50
N GLU A 282 20.46 12.97 -12.77
CA GLU A 282 20.57 14.44 -12.87
C GLU A 282 21.11 15.05 -11.57
N MET A 283 20.57 14.61 -10.42
CA MET A 283 21.02 15.06 -9.10
C MET A 283 22.48 14.69 -8.80
N ARG A 284 22.93 13.50 -9.19
CA ARG A 284 24.34 13.08 -8.97
C ARG A 284 25.30 13.75 -9.95
N GLY A 285 24.87 14.00 -11.18
CA GLY A 285 25.65 14.73 -12.20
C GLY A 285 25.85 16.20 -11.85
N ALA A 286 24.84 16.86 -11.27
CA ALA A 286 24.92 18.25 -10.83
C ALA A 286 25.82 18.49 -9.60
N VAL A 287 26.26 17.42 -8.92
CA VAL A 287 27.18 17.50 -7.76
C VAL A 287 28.65 17.37 -8.20
N SER A 288 28.90 16.97 -9.46
CA SER A 288 30.24 16.81 -10.03
C SER A 288 30.77 18.02 -10.81
N ASP A 289 29.96 19.07 -10.97
CA ASP A 289 30.34 20.38 -11.55
C ASP A 289 30.41 21.47 -10.47
#